data_AF-A0A7C4V9S5-F1
#
_entry.id   AF-A0A7C4V9S5-F1
#
_cell.length_a   1.000
_cell.length_b   1.000
_cell.length_c   1.000
_cell.angle_alpha   90.00
_cell.angle_beta   90.00
_cell.angle_gamma   90.00
#
_symmetry.space_group_name_H-M   'P 1'
#
loop_
_entity.id
_entity.type
_entity.pdbx_description
1 polymer ?
#
loop_
_entity_poly.entity_id
_entity_poly.type
_entity_poly.pdbx_seq_one_letter_code
_entity_poly.pdbx_strand_id
1 'polypeptide(L)'
;MRIARSNCGERAPALTSNAFDPFALIRSILGPRGFALADAPPDAELRALLQLGETAASAGPSVAVALSAITTPRVRALFAGRQTTFRTASGLRFTVDGHDVFAATLSAGYLPEGRDFEAFMQLVRPGSVVVDVGANFGLYALSAALYARPRGKVFAFEPAPDAFALLEQNIAENGLRALVTARPAAVGATAGRAQFYVGRDVSFSSLHRTRRLEEGAKPVDVDVVALDEALAHLPSIDLLKIDVEGGEGDVLRGARELLGRSRAPIVQFEFSHKNLDEARRAAFDETIALLGGDGFRIYRRDAASPVAPPDPSEAFSGNLFLAREGESAERLLRALDRTRKGAPDARDLGALALLRRIAEQNEALQHAELMQREVIQVADSIVGEGVSDGSEAVRAMQQAWLETRKRALDAENQVNSLTASVEGRNRFLEQSAEKIAALREIDAKLRARIEALEAALQAAQEKINATRAEYEQLRARLKASETKREYLIKVAKRVQARYEALAARLGEEAAAEPAAEDETTSS
;
A
#
# COMPACT_ATOMS: atom_id res chain seq x y z
N MET A 1 -46.99 -0.76 -31.98
CA MET A 1 -46.63 -1.82 -31.00
C MET A 1 -45.33 -1.37 -30.34
N ARG A 2 -45.25 -0.73 -29.15
CA ARG A 2 -45.45 -1.30 -27.78
C ARG A 2 -45.02 -2.77 -27.75
N ILE A 3 -43.94 -3.17 -27.08
CA ILE A 3 -43.76 -3.40 -25.62
C ILE A 3 -42.23 -3.53 -25.41
N ALA A 4 -41.50 -2.71 -24.63
CA ALA A 4 -41.37 -2.61 -23.17
C ALA A 4 -40.59 -3.75 -22.44
N ARG A 5 -39.39 -3.37 -21.94
CA ARG A 5 -38.73 -3.69 -20.64
C ARG A 5 -38.27 -5.13 -20.33
N SER A 6 -36.98 -5.27 -20.00
CA SER A 6 -36.55 -5.42 -18.59
C SER A 6 -35.04 -5.12 -18.40
N ASN A 7 -34.77 -4.30 -17.39
CA ASN A 7 -33.45 -4.06 -16.78
C ASN A 7 -33.07 -5.25 -15.89
N CYS A 8 -31.81 -5.70 -15.96
CA CYS A 8 -31.02 -6.21 -14.84
C CYS A 8 -29.56 -6.38 -15.29
N GLY A 9 -28.62 -5.90 -14.47
CA GLY A 9 -27.19 -6.15 -14.62
C GLY A 9 -26.37 -4.88 -14.81
N GLU A 10 -26.01 -4.27 -13.68
CA GLU A 10 -24.99 -3.23 -13.57
C GLU A 10 -23.76 -3.60 -14.41
N ARG A 11 -23.47 -2.77 -15.42
CA ARG A 11 -22.18 -2.83 -16.13
C ARG A 11 -21.11 -2.32 -15.17
N ALA A 12 -20.17 -3.20 -14.81
CA ALA A 12 -18.88 -2.82 -14.26
C ALA A 12 -18.30 -1.64 -15.07
N PRO A 13 -17.69 -0.64 -14.42
CA PRO A 13 -17.17 0.52 -15.13
C PRO A 13 -16.15 0.05 -16.16
N ALA A 14 -16.41 0.39 -17.42
CA ALA A 14 -15.45 0.19 -18.49
C ALA A 14 -14.15 0.91 -18.11
N LEU A 15 -13.09 0.14 -17.86
CA LEU A 15 -11.72 0.63 -17.72
C LEU A 15 -11.32 1.22 -19.08
N THR A 16 -11.68 2.48 -19.31
CA THR A 16 -11.13 3.28 -20.40
C THR A 16 -9.63 3.37 -20.18
N SER A 17 -8.88 3.23 -21.27
CA SER A 17 -7.42 3.26 -21.35
C SER A 17 -6.81 4.53 -20.75
N ASN A 18 -6.72 4.61 -19.42
CA ASN A 18 -5.80 5.50 -18.75
C ASN A 18 -4.41 4.89 -18.90
N ALA A 19 -3.45 5.69 -19.36
CA ALA A 19 -2.04 5.33 -19.32
C ALA A 19 -1.74 4.79 -17.91
N PHE A 20 -1.32 3.52 -17.85
CA PHE A 20 -0.91 2.88 -16.62
C PHE A 20 0.21 3.74 -16.02
N ASP A 21 -0.07 4.46 -14.93
CA ASP A 21 0.94 5.19 -14.16
C ASP A 21 1.42 4.26 -13.04
N PRO A 22 2.52 3.51 -13.25
CA PRO A 22 3.09 2.65 -12.22
C PRO A 22 3.44 3.44 -10.97
N PHE A 23 3.71 4.75 -11.05
CA PHE A 23 4.04 5.58 -9.89
C PHE A 23 2.82 6.02 -9.10
N ALA A 24 1.68 6.31 -9.74
CA ALA A 24 0.41 6.48 -9.02
C ALA A 24 0.03 5.17 -8.31
N LEU A 25 0.28 4.03 -8.93
CA LEU A 25 0.01 2.73 -8.33
C LEU A 25 0.99 2.40 -7.18
N ILE A 26 2.30 2.62 -7.32
CA ILE A 26 3.29 2.49 -6.23
C ILE A 26 2.95 3.43 -5.06
N ARG A 27 2.59 4.69 -5.34
CA ARG A 27 2.08 5.62 -4.32
C ARG A 27 0.74 5.20 -3.73
N SER A 28 -0.11 4.50 -4.48
CA SER A 28 -1.35 3.93 -3.93
C SER A 28 -1.08 2.72 -3.04
N ILE A 29 -0.06 1.90 -3.34
CA ILE A 29 0.37 0.83 -2.45
C ILE A 29 1.01 1.42 -1.20
N LEU A 30 1.86 2.44 -1.34
CA LEU A 30 2.71 2.98 -0.28
C LEU A 30 2.16 4.21 0.46
N GLY A 31 1.05 4.83 0.06
CA GLY A 31 0.57 6.08 0.66
C GLY A 31 1.62 7.20 0.74
N PRO A 32 1.32 8.32 1.44
CA PRO A 32 2.30 9.37 1.71
C PRO A 32 3.31 9.04 2.84
N ARG A 33 3.23 7.85 3.48
CA ARG A 33 3.99 7.49 4.69
C ARG A 33 4.38 6.00 4.82
N GLY A 34 4.31 5.21 3.75
CA GLY A 34 4.47 3.75 3.79
C GLY A 34 3.15 2.98 3.61
N PHE A 35 3.27 1.71 3.19
CA PHE A 35 2.19 0.83 2.72
C PHE A 35 0.80 1.12 3.31
N ALA A 36 -0.09 1.66 2.48
CA ALA A 36 -1.41 2.11 2.90
C ALA A 36 -2.43 0.99 2.80
N LEU A 37 -2.99 0.61 3.94
CA LEU A 37 -4.17 -0.24 4.02
C LEU A 37 -5.44 0.59 3.79
N ALA A 38 -6.35 0.09 2.97
CA ALA A 38 -7.68 0.67 2.80
C ALA A 38 -8.52 0.52 4.08
N ASP A 39 -8.27 -0.54 4.85
CA ASP A 39 -8.90 -0.80 6.14
C ASP A 39 -7.99 -0.27 7.25
N ALA A 40 -8.53 0.53 8.18
CA ALA A 40 -7.76 1.05 9.30
C ALA A 40 -7.47 -0.08 10.30
N PRO A 41 -6.19 -0.40 10.61
CA PRO A 41 -5.89 -1.38 11.65
C PRO A 41 -6.43 -0.96 13.02
N PRO A 42 -6.76 -1.94 13.87
CA PRO A 42 -7.55 -1.76 15.08
C PRO A 42 -6.88 -0.88 16.16
N ASP A 43 -5.56 -0.71 16.11
CA ASP A 43 -4.77 0.06 17.10
C ASP A 43 -4.03 1.23 16.41
N ALA A 44 -4.52 2.45 16.65
CA ALA A 44 -3.96 3.68 16.08
C ALA A 44 -2.62 4.08 16.70
N GLU A 45 -2.38 3.73 17.96
CA GLU A 45 -1.13 4.00 18.67
C GLU A 45 -0.03 3.08 18.15
N LEU A 46 -0.31 1.77 18.03
CA LEU A 46 0.62 0.81 17.45
C LEU A 46 0.99 1.19 16.01
N ARG A 47 0.03 1.64 15.20
CA ARG A 47 0.31 2.12 13.85
C ARG A 47 1.25 3.32 13.85
N ALA A 48 1.04 4.28 14.76
CA ALA A 48 1.93 5.44 14.87
C ALA A 48 3.35 5.02 15.27
N LEU A 49 3.50 4.10 16.22
CA LEU A 49 4.80 3.54 16.61
C LEU A 49 5.48 2.81 15.46
N LEU A 50 4.74 1.97 14.72
CA LEU A 50 5.28 1.25 13.57
C LEU A 50 5.71 2.21 12.44
N GLN A 51 4.95 3.28 12.18
CA GLN A 51 5.31 4.31 11.20
C GLN A 51 6.62 5.04 11.54
N LEU A 52 6.99 5.12 12.83
CA LEU A 52 8.31 5.61 13.23
C LEU A 52 9.45 4.67 12.82
N GLY A 53 9.17 3.43 12.41
CA GLY A 53 10.16 2.40 12.09
C GLY A 53 11.14 2.79 10.98
N GLU A 54 10.64 3.36 9.87
CA GLU A 54 11.53 3.82 8.79
C GLU A 54 12.43 4.98 9.24
N THR A 55 11.87 5.90 10.02
CA THR A 55 12.62 7.04 10.54
C THR A 55 13.60 6.59 11.63
N ALA A 56 13.25 5.58 12.42
CA ALA A 56 14.10 4.97 13.45
C ALA A 56 15.33 4.29 12.84
N ALA A 57 15.18 3.58 11.70
CA ALA A 57 16.30 3.03 10.96
C ALA A 57 17.31 4.11 10.53
N SER A 58 16.84 5.32 10.22
CA SER A 58 17.71 6.47 9.90
C SER A 58 18.33 7.15 11.13
N ALA A 59 17.77 6.94 12.33
CA ALA A 59 18.24 7.53 13.59
C ALA A 59 19.33 6.70 14.30
N GLY A 60 19.50 5.44 13.89
CA GLY A 60 20.57 4.54 14.33
C GLY A 60 20.04 3.16 14.75
N PRO A 61 20.91 2.12 14.76
CA PRO A 61 20.50 0.73 15.05
C PRO A 61 19.84 0.55 16.42
N SER A 62 20.32 1.23 17.45
CA SER A 62 19.78 1.15 18.82
C SER A 62 18.33 1.65 18.91
N VAL A 63 17.97 2.67 18.14
CA VAL A 63 16.61 3.21 18.06
C VAL A 63 15.66 2.21 17.39
N ALA A 64 16.11 1.57 16.31
CA ALA A 64 15.33 0.55 15.61
C ALA A 64 15.11 -0.69 16.50
N VAL A 65 16.13 -1.11 17.26
CA VAL A 65 16.04 -2.22 18.22
C VAL A 65 15.05 -1.88 19.34
N ALA A 66 15.16 -0.69 19.94
CA ALA A 66 14.27 -0.26 21.01
C ALA A 66 12.81 -0.18 20.54
N LEU A 67 12.57 0.35 19.34
CA LEU A 67 11.23 0.41 18.77
C LEU A 67 10.67 -0.99 18.50
N SER A 68 11.48 -1.90 17.93
CA SER A 68 11.09 -3.28 17.67
C SER A 68 10.75 -4.05 18.96
N ALA A 69 11.49 -3.80 20.05
CA ALA A 69 11.22 -4.40 21.36
C ALA A 69 9.85 -3.98 21.93
N ILE A 70 9.35 -2.79 21.56
CA ILE A 70 8.03 -2.28 21.98
C ILE A 70 6.93 -2.79 21.03
N THR A 71 7.16 -2.73 19.72
CA THR A 71 6.11 -3.00 18.72
C THR A 71 5.89 -4.49 18.51
N THR A 72 6.95 -5.32 18.48
CA THR A 72 6.84 -6.75 18.17
C THR A 72 5.94 -7.52 19.15
N PRO A 73 6.06 -7.36 20.49
CA PRO A 73 5.16 -8.04 21.42
C PRO A 73 3.69 -7.61 21.27
N ARG A 74 3.44 -6.32 21.02
CA ARG A 74 2.09 -5.79 20.78
C ARG A 74 1.48 -6.35 19.48
N VAL A 75 2.26 -6.41 18.40
CA VAL A 75 1.85 -7.04 17.13
C VAL A 75 1.50 -8.50 17.37
N ARG A 76 2.38 -9.28 18.02
CA ARG A 76 2.11 -10.68 18.34
C ARG A 76 0.85 -10.83 19.20
N ALA A 77 0.64 -10.00 20.21
CA ALA A 77 -0.55 -10.07 21.07
C ALA A 77 -1.87 -9.81 20.31
N LEU A 78 -1.85 -8.91 19.32
CA LEU A 78 -3.04 -8.58 18.53
C LEU A 78 -3.37 -9.63 17.46
N PHE A 79 -2.34 -10.19 16.82
CA PHE A 79 -2.50 -10.96 15.59
C PHE A 79 -2.15 -12.45 15.70
N ALA A 80 -1.38 -12.90 16.71
CA ALA A 80 -0.95 -14.30 16.79
C ALA A 80 -2.14 -15.28 16.78
N GLY A 81 -2.04 -16.32 15.93
CA GLY A 81 -3.06 -17.35 15.78
C GLY A 81 -4.32 -16.91 15.04
N ARG A 82 -4.28 -15.76 14.35
CA ARG A 82 -5.40 -15.27 13.53
C ARG A 82 -4.96 -15.08 12.09
N GLN A 83 -5.77 -15.57 11.16
CA GLN A 83 -5.68 -15.09 9.79
C GLN A 83 -6.33 -13.71 9.69
N THR A 84 -5.60 -12.75 9.14
CA THR A 84 -6.07 -11.38 8.94
C THR A 84 -6.14 -11.10 7.45
N THR A 85 -7.22 -10.45 7.01
CA THR A 85 -7.35 -9.99 5.63
C THR A 85 -7.36 -8.47 5.61
N PHE A 86 -6.55 -7.89 4.74
CA PHE A 86 -6.53 -6.46 4.48
C PHE A 86 -6.52 -6.17 2.99
N ARG A 87 -6.83 -4.93 2.62
CA ARG A 87 -6.62 -4.45 1.26
C ARG A 87 -5.60 -3.34 1.23
N THR A 88 -4.74 -3.35 0.23
CA THR A 88 -3.87 -2.22 -0.12
C THR A 88 -4.71 -1.13 -0.79
N ALA A 89 -4.24 0.12 -0.79
CA ALA A 89 -4.92 1.17 -1.54
C ALA A 89 -4.85 0.99 -3.08
N SER A 90 -4.02 0.06 -3.59
CA SER A 90 -4.08 -0.40 -4.99
C SER A 90 -5.22 -1.37 -5.30
N GLY A 91 -5.94 -1.82 -4.27
CA GLY A 91 -7.03 -2.78 -4.39
C GLY A 91 -6.63 -4.25 -4.25
N LEU A 92 -5.32 -4.56 -4.17
CA LEU A 92 -4.87 -5.91 -3.83
C LEU A 92 -5.35 -6.31 -2.44
N ARG A 93 -5.89 -7.50 -2.33
CA ARG A 93 -6.30 -8.13 -1.07
C ARG A 93 -5.24 -9.13 -0.63
N PHE A 94 -4.88 -9.14 0.64
CA PHE A 94 -4.00 -10.13 1.21
C PHE A 94 -4.65 -10.73 2.45
N THR A 95 -4.74 -12.04 2.48
CA THR A 95 -4.94 -12.85 3.67
C THR A 95 -3.58 -13.34 4.15
N VAL A 96 -3.29 -13.13 5.44
CA VAL A 96 -2.01 -13.44 6.06
C VAL A 96 -2.19 -14.16 7.38
N ASP A 97 -1.19 -14.93 7.80
CA ASP A 97 -1.13 -15.51 9.15
C ASP A 97 -0.47 -14.52 10.12
N GLY A 98 -1.14 -14.24 11.24
CA GLY A 98 -0.60 -13.37 12.29
C GLY A 98 0.50 -14.02 13.16
N HIS A 99 0.85 -15.29 12.94
CA HIS A 99 2.08 -15.88 13.49
C HIS A 99 3.35 -15.33 12.82
N ASP A 100 3.25 -14.96 11.54
CA ASP A 100 4.30 -14.27 10.80
C ASP A 100 4.35 -12.80 11.22
N VAL A 101 5.44 -12.37 11.85
CA VAL A 101 5.56 -11.00 12.36
C VAL A 101 5.62 -9.99 11.22
N PHE A 102 6.23 -10.32 10.10
CA PHE A 102 6.27 -9.46 8.93
C PHE A 102 4.84 -9.22 8.41
N ALA A 103 4.06 -10.30 8.26
CA ALA A 103 2.69 -10.21 7.77
C ALA A 103 1.73 -9.54 8.78
N ALA A 104 1.91 -9.80 10.07
CA ALA A 104 1.15 -9.16 11.15
C ALA A 104 1.44 -7.66 11.23
N THR A 105 2.70 -7.26 11.07
CA THR A 105 3.13 -5.86 11.03
C THR A 105 2.55 -5.14 9.81
N LEU A 106 2.55 -5.81 8.66
CA LEU A 106 1.90 -5.33 7.44
C LEU A 106 0.40 -5.12 7.65
N SER A 107 -0.29 -6.06 8.29
CA SER A 107 -1.70 -5.95 8.66
C SER A 107 -1.98 -4.81 9.64
N ALA A 108 -0.99 -4.41 10.42
CA ALA A 108 -1.03 -3.24 11.30
C ALA A 108 -0.75 -1.91 10.57
N GLY A 109 -0.60 -1.93 9.24
CA GLY A 109 -0.48 -0.74 8.41
C GLY A 109 0.94 -0.19 8.30
N TYR A 110 1.94 -1.04 8.46
CA TYR A 110 3.34 -0.71 8.27
C TYR A 110 4.04 -1.81 7.48
N LEU A 111 4.71 -1.44 6.40
CA LEU A 111 5.54 -2.37 5.63
C LEU A 111 6.99 -2.26 6.11
N PRO A 112 7.53 -3.28 6.81
CA PRO A 112 8.95 -3.35 7.07
C PRO A 112 9.70 -3.29 5.75
N GLU A 113 10.81 -2.54 5.71
CA GLU A 113 11.66 -2.43 4.52
C GLU A 113 10.92 -1.86 3.29
N GLY A 114 9.91 -1.01 3.53
CA GLY A 114 9.05 -0.45 2.48
C GLY A 114 9.79 0.26 1.35
N ARG A 115 10.94 0.88 1.63
CA ARG A 115 11.77 1.53 0.60
C ARG A 115 12.49 0.55 -0.33
N ASP A 116 12.84 -0.64 0.17
CA ASP A 116 13.45 -1.70 -0.64
C ASP A 116 12.39 -2.33 -1.54
N PHE A 117 11.21 -2.60 -0.99
CA PHE A 117 10.03 -2.98 -1.77
C PHE A 117 9.69 -1.93 -2.84
N GLU A 118 9.71 -0.64 -2.50
CA GLU A 118 9.47 0.45 -3.45
C GLU A 118 10.49 0.45 -4.59
N ALA A 119 11.78 0.33 -4.24
CA ALA A 119 12.86 0.27 -5.22
C ALA A 119 12.64 -0.89 -6.20
N PHE A 120 12.27 -2.07 -5.69
CA PHE A 120 11.95 -3.22 -6.54
C PHE A 120 10.76 -2.96 -7.46
N MET A 121 9.64 -2.47 -6.91
CA MET A 121 8.42 -2.27 -7.70
C MET A 121 8.59 -1.21 -8.79
N GLN A 122 9.47 -0.22 -8.59
CA GLN A 122 9.84 0.74 -9.64
C GLN A 122 10.59 0.11 -10.83
N LEU A 123 11.17 -1.07 -10.66
CA LEU A 123 11.85 -1.79 -11.73
C LEU A 123 10.90 -2.64 -12.57
N VAL A 124 9.73 -3.00 -12.02
CA VAL A 124 8.71 -3.79 -12.70
C VAL A 124 8.04 -2.94 -13.77
N ARG A 125 7.99 -3.45 -14.99
CA ARG A 125 7.35 -2.79 -16.14
C ARG A 125 6.23 -3.67 -16.70
N PRO A 126 5.26 -3.10 -17.42
CA PRO A 126 4.33 -3.89 -18.21
C PRO A 126 5.08 -4.91 -19.10
N GLY A 127 4.69 -6.18 -19.01
CA GLY A 127 5.35 -7.27 -19.73
C GLY A 127 6.56 -7.89 -19.03
N SER A 128 6.98 -7.40 -17.85
CA SER A 128 8.11 -7.97 -17.13
C SER A 128 7.89 -9.44 -16.76
N VAL A 129 8.98 -10.21 -16.81
CA VAL A 129 9.08 -11.55 -16.25
C VAL A 129 9.82 -11.46 -14.92
N VAL A 130 9.10 -11.73 -13.83
CA VAL A 130 9.60 -11.62 -12.46
C VAL A 130 9.66 -13.00 -11.82
N VAL A 131 10.75 -13.27 -11.11
CA VAL A 131 10.90 -14.48 -10.29
C VAL A 131 10.97 -14.06 -8.82
N ASP A 132 10.14 -14.66 -7.98
CA ASP A 132 10.04 -14.38 -6.55
C ASP A 132 10.36 -15.68 -5.78
N VAL A 133 11.53 -15.72 -5.12
CA VAL A 133 12.02 -16.88 -4.39
C VAL A 133 11.94 -16.60 -2.89
N GLY A 134 11.21 -17.44 -2.15
CA GLY A 134 10.76 -17.12 -0.80
C GLY A 134 9.58 -16.15 -0.86
N ALA A 135 8.55 -16.55 -1.61
CA ALA A 135 7.42 -15.68 -1.92
C ALA A 135 6.50 -15.45 -0.72
N ASN A 136 6.56 -16.30 0.31
CA ASN A 136 5.69 -16.29 1.50
C ASN A 136 4.22 -16.15 1.06
N PHE A 137 3.41 -15.28 1.70
CA PHE A 137 2.02 -15.03 1.32
C PHE A 137 1.84 -14.23 0.01
N GLY A 138 2.94 -13.87 -0.66
CA GLY A 138 2.93 -13.34 -2.03
C GLY A 138 2.96 -11.81 -2.17
N LEU A 139 3.46 -11.06 -1.17
CA LEU A 139 3.56 -9.60 -1.26
C LEU A 139 4.25 -9.15 -2.56
N TYR A 140 5.46 -9.65 -2.82
CA TYR A 140 6.22 -9.29 -4.03
C TYR A 140 5.56 -9.87 -5.28
N ALA A 141 5.23 -11.16 -5.29
CA ALA A 141 4.62 -11.83 -6.44
C ALA A 141 3.33 -11.15 -6.94
N LEU A 142 2.37 -10.85 -6.06
CA LEU A 142 1.09 -10.24 -6.44
C LEU A 142 1.25 -8.79 -6.86
N SER A 143 2.06 -8.02 -6.13
CA SER A 143 2.36 -6.63 -6.51
C SER A 143 3.05 -6.58 -7.86
N ALA A 144 4.10 -7.38 -8.08
CA ALA A 144 4.78 -7.47 -9.37
C ALA A 144 3.82 -7.89 -10.49
N ALA A 145 2.92 -8.85 -10.25
CA ALA A 145 1.94 -9.28 -11.24
C ALA A 145 0.97 -8.15 -11.63
N LEU A 146 0.58 -7.30 -10.69
CA LEU A 146 -0.24 -6.12 -10.96
C LEU A 146 0.50 -5.13 -11.87
N TYR A 147 1.79 -4.87 -11.61
CA TYR A 147 2.62 -3.96 -12.41
C TYR A 147 3.01 -4.51 -13.78
N ALA A 148 3.16 -5.81 -13.88
CA ALA A 148 3.58 -6.47 -15.11
C ALA A 148 2.42 -6.67 -16.11
N ARG A 149 1.18 -6.34 -15.73
CA ARG A 149 0.01 -6.41 -16.62
C ARG A 149 0.20 -5.60 -17.91
N PRO A 150 -0.48 -5.99 -19.01
CA PRO A 150 -1.38 -7.15 -19.13
C PRO A 150 -0.69 -8.45 -19.53
N ARG A 151 0.62 -8.43 -19.85
CA ARG A 151 1.33 -9.58 -20.48
C ARG A 151 2.50 -10.15 -19.69
N GLY A 152 2.84 -9.56 -18.56
CA GLY A 152 3.93 -10.04 -17.72
C GLY A 152 3.65 -11.40 -17.10
N LYS A 153 4.69 -11.99 -16.52
CA LYS A 153 4.64 -13.30 -15.86
C LYS A 153 5.41 -13.23 -14.55
N VAL A 154 4.86 -13.88 -13.53
CA VAL A 154 5.50 -14.02 -12.24
C VAL A 154 5.62 -15.50 -11.91
N PHE A 155 6.82 -15.92 -11.55
CA PHE A 155 7.11 -17.27 -11.07
C PHE A 155 7.48 -17.18 -9.59
N ALA A 156 6.61 -17.70 -8.72
CA ALA A 156 6.76 -17.62 -7.28
C ALA A 156 7.12 -19.00 -6.71
N PHE A 157 8.13 -19.07 -5.84
CA PHE A 157 8.58 -20.29 -5.19
C PHE A 157 8.47 -20.12 -3.67
N GLU A 158 7.69 -20.98 -3.03
CA GLU A 158 7.48 -20.96 -1.58
C GLU A 158 7.41 -22.39 -1.03
N PRO A 159 8.43 -22.87 -0.29
CA PRO A 159 8.46 -24.23 0.24
C PRO A 159 7.59 -24.48 1.48
N ALA A 160 7.30 -23.46 2.30
CA ALA A 160 6.55 -23.63 3.53
C ALA A 160 5.07 -23.92 3.20
N PRO A 161 4.51 -25.08 3.60
CA PRO A 161 3.16 -25.49 3.17
C PRO A 161 2.06 -24.47 3.52
N ASP A 162 2.10 -23.91 4.72
CA ASP A 162 1.10 -22.95 5.18
C ASP A 162 1.23 -21.59 4.47
N ALA A 163 2.46 -21.13 4.23
CA ALA A 163 2.71 -19.90 3.46
C ALA A 163 2.31 -20.07 1.99
N PHE A 164 2.61 -21.23 1.40
CA PHE A 164 2.23 -21.57 0.03
C PHE A 164 0.70 -21.62 -0.13
N ALA A 165 -0.02 -22.16 0.86
CA ALA A 165 -1.48 -22.15 0.86
C ALA A 165 -2.05 -20.71 0.85
N LEU A 166 -1.47 -19.81 1.65
CA LEU A 166 -1.83 -18.39 1.65
C LEU A 166 -1.48 -17.70 0.33
N LEU A 167 -0.33 -18.01 -0.26
CA LEU A 167 0.08 -17.52 -1.59
C LEU A 167 -0.96 -17.87 -2.66
N GLU A 168 -1.33 -19.15 -2.76
CA GLU A 168 -2.33 -19.64 -3.71
C GLU A 168 -3.70 -19.00 -3.49
N GLN A 169 -4.13 -18.87 -2.22
CA GLN A 169 -5.35 -18.16 -1.86
C GLN A 169 -5.30 -16.70 -2.33
N ASN A 170 -4.22 -15.98 -2.04
CA ASN A 170 -4.07 -14.58 -2.40
C ASN A 170 -4.04 -14.41 -3.94
N ILE A 171 -3.34 -15.27 -4.67
CA ILE A 171 -3.35 -15.27 -6.15
C ILE A 171 -4.78 -15.44 -6.68
N ALA A 172 -5.54 -16.36 -6.08
CA ALA A 172 -6.91 -16.66 -6.46
C ALA A 172 -7.85 -15.46 -6.23
N GLU A 173 -7.84 -14.90 -5.03
CA GLU A 173 -8.74 -13.83 -4.61
C GLU A 173 -8.53 -12.52 -5.39
N ASN A 174 -7.31 -12.31 -5.90
CA ASN A 174 -6.98 -11.15 -6.74
C ASN A 174 -7.16 -11.40 -8.25
N GLY A 175 -7.61 -12.61 -8.65
CA GLY A 175 -7.79 -12.97 -10.05
C GLY A 175 -6.47 -12.98 -10.84
N LEU A 176 -5.35 -13.33 -10.20
CA LEU A 176 -4.00 -13.25 -10.77
C LEU A 176 -3.46 -14.57 -11.33
N ARG A 177 -4.25 -15.65 -11.32
CA ARG A 177 -3.84 -16.99 -11.81
C ARG A 177 -3.30 -17.04 -13.24
N ALA A 178 -3.71 -16.11 -14.10
CA ALA A 178 -3.20 -16.04 -15.48
C ALA A 178 -1.77 -15.44 -15.58
N LEU A 179 -1.33 -14.72 -14.55
CA LEU A 179 -0.07 -13.98 -14.52
C LEU A 179 0.94 -14.60 -13.55
N VAL A 180 0.48 -15.18 -12.45
CA VAL A 180 1.32 -15.79 -11.41
C VAL A 180 1.27 -17.31 -11.50
N THR A 181 2.43 -17.95 -11.59
CA THR A 181 2.62 -19.40 -11.42
C THR A 181 3.38 -19.63 -10.13
N ALA A 182 2.72 -20.17 -9.11
CA ALA A 182 3.37 -20.53 -7.86
C ALA A 182 3.79 -22.01 -7.85
N ARG A 183 4.89 -22.33 -7.16
CA ARG A 183 5.38 -23.70 -6.97
C ARG A 183 5.75 -23.95 -5.50
N PRO A 184 5.28 -25.05 -4.89
CA PRO A 184 5.59 -25.39 -3.50
C PRO A 184 6.97 -26.04 -3.38
N ALA A 185 8.02 -25.29 -3.73
CA ALA A 185 9.38 -25.80 -3.80
C ALA A 185 10.38 -24.79 -3.26
N ALA A 186 11.41 -25.29 -2.59
CA ALA A 186 12.58 -24.49 -2.27
C ALA A 186 13.45 -24.33 -3.52
N VAL A 187 14.28 -23.29 -3.54
CA VAL A 187 15.22 -23.06 -4.64
C VAL A 187 16.63 -23.18 -4.10
N GLY A 188 17.48 -23.89 -4.83
CA GLY A 188 18.88 -24.09 -4.44
C GLY A 188 19.78 -24.28 -5.66
N ALA A 189 21.04 -24.67 -5.39
CA ALA A 189 22.04 -24.83 -6.44
C ALA A 189 21.75 -26.03 -7.38
N THR A 190 21.06 -27.06 -6.89
CA THR A 190 20.73 -28.28 -7.64
C THR A 190 19.33 -28.77 -7.26
N ALA A 191 18.67 -29.48 -8.18
CA ALA A 191 17.37 -30.08 -7.91
C ALA A 191 17.50 -31.32 -7.01
N GLY A 192 16.48 -31.57 -6.18
CA GLY A 192 16.48 -32.72 -5.27
C GLY A 192 15.40 -32.62 -4.21
N ARG A 193 15.64 -33.26 -3.06
CA ARG A 193 14.81 -33.13 -1.86
C ARG A 193 15.68 -32.72 -0.68
N ALA A 194 15.15 -31.90 0.20
CA ALA A 194 15.84 -31.46 1.40
C ALA A 194 14.88 -31.30 2.58
N GLN A 195 15.44 -31.32 3.78
CA GLN A 195 14.72 -30.90 4.97
C GLN A 195 14.68 -29.37 5.01
N PHE A 196 13.47 -28.83 5.02
CA PHE A 196 13.20 -27.41 5.22
C PHE A 196 12.73 -27.19 6.66
N TYR A 197 13.30 -26.21 7.33
CA TYR A 197 13.02 -25.93 8.74
C TYR A 197 12.02 -24.79 8.84
N VAL A 198 10.78 -25.13 9.20
CA VAL A 198 9.72 -24.14 9.39
C VAL A 198 9.84 -23.55 10.78
N GLY A 199 10.13 -22.25 10.83
CA GLY A 199 10.15 -21.48 12.07
C GLY A 199 8.75 -21.25 12.62
N ARG A 200 8.64 -20.91 13.91
CA ARG A 200 7.38 -20.43 14.48
C ARG A 200 6.93 -19.13 13.80
N ASP A 201 7.90 -18.27 13.51
CA ASP A 201 7.74 -17.15 12.61
C ASP A 201 8.17 -17.63 11.22
N VAL A 202 7.19 -17.78 10.33
CA VAL A 202 7.38 -18.43 9.04
C VAL A 202 8.37 -17.65 8.16
N SER A 203 8.47 -16.33 8.35
CA SER A 203 9.41 -15.46 7.66
C SER A 203 10.88 -15.81 7.90
N PHE A 204 11.22 -16.52 9.00
CA PHE A 204 12.59 -16.97 9.28
C PHE A 204 12.86 -18.43 8.87
N SER A 205 11.95 -19.06 8.11
CA SER A 205 12.09 -20.45 7.67
C SER A 205 13.18 -20.59 6.62
N SER A 206 13.93 -21.69 6.65
CA SER A 206 15.11 -21.85 5.80
C SER A 206 15.41 -23.33 5.49
N LEU A 207 16.11 -23.57 4.39
CA LEU A 207 16.75 -24.87 4.12
C LEU A 207 17.90 -25.17 5.09
N HIS A 208 18.38 -24.16 5.82
CA HIS A 208 19.50 -24.31 6.73
C HIS A 208 19.10 -24.03 8.18
N ARG A 209 19.81 -24.67 9.12
CA ARG A 209 19.73 -24.30 10.54
C ARG A 209 20.51 -23.00 10.77
N THR A 210 19.81 -21.88 10.71
CA THR A 210 20.36 -20.54 11.00
C THR A 210 20.30 -20.23 12.50
N ARG A 211 21.00 -19.18 12.93
CA ARG A 211 20.90 -18.68 14.32
C ARG A 211 19.55 -18.01 14.61
N ARG A 212 18.78 -17.67 13.58
CA ARG A 212 17.45 -17.05 13.71
C ARG A 212 16.33 -18.08 13.90
N LEU A 213 16.57 -19.33 13.51
CA LEU A 213 15.61 -20.41 13.74
C LEU A 213 15.48 -20.69 15.23
N GLU A 214 14.25 -20.64 15.72
CA GLU A 214 13.92 -20.97 17.12
C GLU A 214 14.21 -22.44 17.44
N GLU A 215 14.54 -22.73 18.70
CA GLU A 215 14.62 -24.10 19.20
C GLU A 215 13.26 -24.81 19.02
N GLY A 216 13.24 -25.93 18.29
CA GLY A 216 12.02 -26.70 18.01
C GLY A 216 11.39 -26.47 16.63
N ALA A 217 12.03 -25.71 15.73
CA ALA A 217 11.64 -25.64 14.33
C ALA A 217 11.46 -27.05 13.73
N LYS A 218 10.31 -27.30 13.11
CA LYS A 218 9.96 -28.63 12.62
C LYS A 218 10.50 -28.81 11.20
N PRO A 219 11.30 -29.87 10.95
CA PRO A 219 11.70 -30.20 9.59
C PRO A 219 10.47 -30.70 8.81
N VAL A 220 10.33 -30.24 7.57
CA VAL A 220 9.40 -30.75 6.58
C VAL A 220 10.18 -31.10 5.31
N ASP A 221 9.85 -32.22 4.68
CA ASP A 221 10.50 -32.59 3.42
C ASP A 221 9.88 -31.80 2.27
N VAL A 222 10.71 -31.08 1.54
CA VAL A 222 10.30 -30.28 0.38
C VAL A 222 11.11 -30.65 -0.84
N ASP A 223 10.52 -30.40 -2.01
CA ASP A 223 11.27 -30.46 -3.26
C ASP A 223 12.16 -29.21 -3.38
N VAL A 224 13.36 -29.41 -3.91
CA VAL A 224 14.31 -28.35 -4.23
C VAL A 224 14.46 -28.31 -5.74
N VAL A 225 14.44 -27.11 -6.32
CA VAL A 225 14.67 -26.89 -7.75
C VAL A 225 15.83 -25.92 -7.97
N ALA A 226 16.59 -26.11 -9.05
CA ALA A 226 17.47 -25.07 -9.58
C ALA A 226 16.67 -24.20 -10.56
N LEU A 227 16.87 -22.87 -10.53
CA LEU A 227 16.15 -21.96 -11.44
C LEU A 227 16.53 -22.19 -12.91
N ASP A 228 17.78 -22.56 -13.17
CA ASP A 228 18.29 -22.86 -14.51
C ASP A 228 17.48 -23.99 -15.17
N GLU A 229 17.14 -25.04 -14.40
CA GLU A 229 16.28 -26.14 -14.85
C GLU A 229 14.80 -25.74 -14.84
N ALA A 230 14.30 -25.23 -13.71
CA ALA A 230 12.88 -24.95 -13.49
C ALA A 230 12.30 -23.93 -14.50
N LEU A 231 13.16 -23.01 -14.97
CA LEU A 231 12.85 -21.93 -15.90
C LEU A 231 13.65 -22.03 -17.21
N ALA A 232 14.14 -23.22 -17.57
CA ALA A 232 14.87 -23.46 -18.83
C ALA A 232 14.08 -23.04 -20.09
N HIS A 233 12.75 -23.15 -20.03
CA HIS A 233 11.84 -22.74 -21.10
C HIS A 233 11.73 -21.22 -21.29
N LEU A 234 12.22 -20.42 -20.34
CA LEU A 234 12.23 -18.96 -20.45
C LEU A 234 13.53 -18.47 -21.10
N PRO A 235 13.43 -17.62 -22.14
CA PRO A 235 14.61 -17.06 -22.80
C PRO A 235 15.32 -16.02 -21.93
N SER A 236 14.58 -15.30 -21.08
CA SER A 236 15.09 -14.24 -20.21
C SER A 236 14.13 -13.98 -19.06
N ILE A 237 14.68 -13.45 -17.96
CA ILE A 237 13.93 -12.79 -16.88
C ILE A 237 14.35 -11.31 -16.80
N ASP A 238 13.49 -10.48 -16.19
CA ASP A 238 13.80 -9.07 -15.96
C ASP A 238 14.23 -8.80 -14.52
N LEU A 239 13.64 -9.52 -13.56
CA LEU A 239 13.81 -9.33 -12.13
C LEU A 239 13.80 -10.66 -11.39
N LEU A 240 14.67 -10.79 -10.39
CA LEU A 240 14.73 -11.89 -9.45
C LEU A 240 14.75 -11.33 -8.03
N LYS A 241 13.82 -11.75 -7.18
CA LYS A 241 13.85 -11.50 -5.73
C LYS A 241 14.23 -12.79 -5.00
N ILE A 242 15.13 -12.70 -4.03
CA ILE A 242 15.61 -13.84 -3.24
C ILE A 242 15.59 -13.49 -1.76
N ASP A 243 14.86 -14.27 -0.98
CA ASP A 243 14.71 -14.04 0.46
C ASP A 243 14.37 -15.38 1.10
N VAL A 244 15.42 -16.16 1.35
CA VAL A 244 15.33 -17.58 1.74
C VAL A 244 16.11 -17.84 3.02
N GLU A 245 16.44 -16.78 3.74
CA GLU A 245 17.09 -16.76 5.05
C GLU A 245 18.34 -17.64 5.08
N GLY A 246 19.34 -17.28 4.28
CA GLY A 246 20.69 -17.87 4.29
C GLY A 246 20.99 -18.86 3.17
N GLY A 247 20.07 -19.06 2.23
CA GLY A 247 20.25 -19.86 1.01
C GLY A 247 20.54 -19.04 -0.25
N GLU A 248 20.74 -17.72 -0.14
CA GLU A 248 20.77 -16.81 -1.28
C GLU A 248 21.92 -17.13 -2.25
N GLY A 249 23.07 -17.52 -1.73
CA GLY A 249 24.22 -17.95 -2.53
C GLY A 249 23.94 -19.21 -3.36
N ASP A 250 23.13 -20.14 -2.85
CA ASP A 250 22.75 -21.36 -3.56
C ASP A 250 21.70 -21.09 -4.62
N VAL A 251 20.73 -20.22 -4.33
CA VAL A 251 19.75 -19.74 -5.33
C VAL A 251 20.47 -19.05 -6.49
N LEU A 252 21.40 -18.14 -6.19
CA LEU A 252 22.20 -17.44 -7.21
C LEU A 252 23.03 -18.42 -8.06
N ARG A 253 23.62 -19.45 -7.43
CA ARG A 253 24.38 -20.48 -8.14
C ARG A 253 23.49 -21.30 -9.07
N GLY A 254 22.29 -21.69 -8.60
CA GLY A 254 21.30 -22.42 -9.39
C GLY A 254 20.54 -21.57 -10.42
N ALA A 255 20.85 -20.27 -10.53
CA ALA A 255 20.26 -19.33 -11.47
C ALA A 255 21.30 -18.74 -12.45
N ARG A 256 22.53 -19.24 -12.43
CA ARG A 256 23.65 -18.60 -13.14
C ARG A 256 23.43 -18.60 -14.65
N GLU A 257 22.96 -19.70 -15.24
CA GLU A 257 22.72 -19.77 -16.67
C GLU A 257 21.53 -18.88 -17.09
N LEU A 258 20.50 -18.82 -16.26
CA LEU A 258 19.33 -17.97 -16.44
C LEU A 258 19.70 -16.49 -16.40
N LEU A 259 20.50 -16.08 -15.42
CA LEU A 259 21.04 -14.72 -15.32
C LEU A 259 22.00 -14.41 -16.47
N GLY A 260 22.79 -15.40 -16.89
CA GLY A 260 23.73 -15.30 -18.01
C GLY A 260 23.04 -15.01 -19.35
N ARG A 261 21.95 -15.73 -19.67
CA ARG A 261 21.17 -15.55 -20.91
C ARG A 261 20.21 -14.37 -20.88
N SER A 262 19.86 -13.88 -19.70
CA SER A 262 18.94 -12.75 -19.56
C SER A 262 19.61 -11.45 -19.98
N ARG A 263 18.87 -10.59 -20.71
CA ARG A 263 19.43 -9.38 -21.33
C ARG A 263 19.94 -8.36 -20.29
N ALA A 264 19.10 -8.00 -19.32
CA ALA A 264 19.40 -6.98 -18.32
C ALA A 264 18.72 -7.29 -16.97
N PRO A 265 18.97 -8.49 -16.39
CA PRO A 265 18.34 -8.89 -15.14
C PRO A 265 18.84 -8.00 -13.99
N ILE A 266 17.95 -7.73 -13.04
CA ILE A 266 18.31 -7.14 -11.75
C ILE A 266 17.85 -8.12 -10.66
N VAL A 267 18.73 -8.40 -9.71
CA VAL A 267 18.43 -9.24 -8.56
C VAL A 267 18.31 -8.36 -7.33
N GLN A 268 17.29 -8.55 -6.51
CA GLN A 268 17.27 -8.11 -5.12
C GLN A 268 17.39 -9.35 -4.23
N PHE A 269 18.24 -9.31 -3.20
CA PHE A 269 18.34 -10.40 -2.24
C PHE A 269 18.59 -9.89 -0.83
N GLU A 270 18.03 -10.59 0.18
CA GLU A 270 18.34 -10.32 1.58
C GLU A 270 19.72 -10.89 1.92
N PHE A 271 20.57 -10.09 2.56
CA PHE A 271 21.81 -10.59 3.16
C PHE A 271 21.74 -10.41 4.66
N SER A 272 22.11 -11.44 5.42
CA SER A 272 22.20 -11.35 6.87
C SER A 272 23.35 -12.19 7.40
N HIS A 273 24.31 -11.53 8.07
CA HIS A 273 25.42 -12.22 8.76
C HIS A 273 24.94 -13.22 9.83
N LYS A 274 23.69 -13.11 10.31
CA LYS A 274 23.11 -14.03 11.30
C LYS A 274 22.66 -15.35 10.68
N ASN A 275 22.45 -15.37 9.36
CA ASN A 275 21.90 -16.52 8.65
C ASN A 275 22.99 -17.45 8.10
N LEU A 276 24.22 -16.97 7.99
CA LEU A 276 25.34 -17.70 7.41
C LEU A 276 26.30 -18.17 8.51
N ASP A 277 26.73 -19.43 8.42
CA ASP A 277 27.95 -19.90 9.08
C ASP A 277 29.17 -19.64 8.18
N GLU A 278 30.36 -19.98 8.65
CA GLU A 278 31.61 -19.74 7.94
C GLU A 278 31.65 -20.42 6.56
N ALA A 279 31.17 -21.66 6.46
CA ALA A 279 31.17 -22.41 5.21
C ALA A 279 30.19 -21.81 4.18
N ARG A 280 28.96 -21.50 4.61
CA ARG A 280 27.95 -20.85 3.75
C ARG A 280 28.36 -19.44 3.35
N ARG A 281 29.06 -18.73 4.24
CA ARG A 281 29.62 -17.43 3.93
C ARG A 281 30.67 -17.53 2.82
N ALA A 282 31.62 -18.47 2.93
CA ALA A 282 32.62 -18.69 1.89
C ALA A 282 31.97 -19.06 0.54
N ALA A 283 30.96 -19.94 0.56
CA ALA A 283 30.22 -20.33 -0.64
C ALA A 283 29.45 -19.15 -1.27
N PHE A 284 28.88 -18.26 -0.45
CA PHE A 284 28.24 -17.04 -0.92
C PHE A 284 29.26 -16.11 -1.60
N ASP A 285 30.40 -15.87 -0.96
CA ASP A 285 31.46 -15.00 -1.50
C ASP A 285 32.00 -15.54 -2.84
N GLU A 286 32.17 -16.86 -2.98
CA GLU A 286 32.53 -17.51 -4.23
C GLU A 286 31.48 -17.26 -5.33
N THR A 287 30.20 -17.43 -5.02
CA THR A 287 29.11 -17.16 -5.98
C THR A 287 29.10 -15.69 -6.42
N ILE A 288 29.29 -14.76 -5.49
CA ILE A 288 29.37 -13.33 -5.81
C ILE A 288 30.59 -13.03 -6.67
N ALA A 289 31.75 -13.64 -6.40
CA ALA A 289 32.94 -13.48 -7.23
C ALA A 289 32.72 -14.01 -8.65
N LEU A 290 32.06 -15.17 -8.81
CA LEU A 290 31.70 -15.74 -10.10
C LEU A 290 30.79 -14.79 -10.90
N LEU A 291 29.71 -14.30 -10.28
CA LEU A 291 28.82 -13.32 -10.91
C LEU A 291 29.54 -11.99 -11.22
N GLY A 292 30.51 -11.62 -10.39
CA GLY A 292 31.42 -10.49 -10.63
C GLY A 292 32.23 -10.64 -11.92
N GLY A 293 32.72 -11.85 -12.20
CA GLY A 293 33.35 -12.21 -13.48
C GLY A 293 32.41 -12.09 -14.67
N ASP A 294 31.11 -12.35 -14.46
CA ASP A 294 30.05 -12.18 -15.47
C ASP A 294 29.57 -10.71 -15.61
N GLY A 295 30.20 -9.77 -14.88
CA GLY A 295 29.94 -8.32 -14.97
C GLY A 295 28.86 -7.80 -14.02
N PHE A 296 28.37 -8.62 -13.08
CA PHE A 296 27.46 -8.16 -12.03
C PHE A 296 28.22 -7.39 -10.95
N ARG A 297 27.53 -6.41 -10.36
CA ARG A 297 28.02 -5.58 -9.26
C ARG A 297 26.94 -5.45 -8.19
N ILE A 298 27.37 -5.33 -6.93
CA ILE A 298 26.48 -5.14 -5.79
C ILE A 298 26.18 -3.66 -5.59
N TYR A 299 24.93 -3.34 -5.27
CA TYR A 299 24.46 -2.03 -4.91
C TYR A 299 23.67 -2.11 -3.60
N ARG A 300 23.81 -1.09 -2.75
CA ARG A 300 22.90 -0.85 -1.62
C ARG A 300 21.80 0.11 -2.03
N ARG A 301 20.66 0.06 -1.34
CA ARG A 301 19.52 0.95 -1.58
C ARG A 301 19.89 2.44 -1.61
N ASP A 302 20.79 2.87 -0.73
CA ASP A 302 21.23 4.24 -0.58
C ASP A 302 22.46 4.60 -1.45
N ALA A 303 23.08 3.63 -2.12
CA ALA A 303 24.32 3.84 -2.85
C ALA A 303 24.09 4.57 -4.19
N ALA A 304 25.01 5.47 -4.53
CA ALA A 304 25.09 6.13 -5.85
C ALA A 304 25.98 5.37 -6.84
N SER A 305 26.70 4.35 -6.37
CA SER A 305 27.68 3.57 -7.09
C SER A 305 27.69 2.13 -6.56
N PRO A 306 28.32 1.18 -7.27
CA PRO A 306 28.57 -0.15 -6.72
C PRO A 306 29.29 -0.11 -5.37
N VAL A 307 29.07 -1.15 -4.56
CA VAL A 307 29.77 -1.39 -3.31
C VAL A 307 30.45 -2.76 -3.33
N ALA A 308 31.44 -2.95 -2.46
CA ALA A 308 32.00 -4.26 -2.19
C ALA A 308 30.96 -5.14 -1.46
N PRO A 309 31.10 -6.48 -1.52
CA PRO A 309 30.35 -7.37 -0.63
C PRO A 309 30.57 -6.96 0.84
N PRO A 310 29.55 -7.08 1.71
CA PRO A 310 29.69 -6.75 3.14
C PRO A 310 30.87 -7.49 3.78
N ASP A 311 31.70 -6.79 4.56
CA ASP A 311 32.85 -7.40 5.22
C ASP A 311 32.40 -8.49 6.22
N PRO A 312 33.07 -9.65 6.31
CA PRO A 312 32.79 -10.67 7.33
C PRO A 312 32.80 -10.16 8.78
N SER A 313 33.61 -9.15 9.08
CA SER A 313 33.71 -8.51 10.40
C SER A 313 32.59 -7.50 10.67
N GLU A 314 31.86 -7.07 9.63
CA GLU A 314 30.71 -6.17 9.78
C GLU A 314 29.43 -6.94 10.08
N ALA A 315 28.77 -6.57 11.18
CA ALA A 315 27.44 -7.06 11.53
C ALA A 315 26.36 -6.42 10.63
N PHE A 316 26.33 -6.80 9.35
CA PHE A 316 25.37 -6.28 8.36
C PHE A 316 24.19 -7.23 8.14
N SER A 317 22.98 -6.67 8.09
CA SER A 317 21.78 -7.33 7.60
C SER A 317 20.93 -6.33 6.80
N GLY A 318 20.42 -6.74 5.64
CA GLY A 318 19.52 -5.95 4.80
C GLY A 318 19.52 -6.36 3.33
N ASN A 319 18.67 -5.71 2.54
CA ASN A 319 18.54 -5.97 1.12
C ASN A 319 19.74 -5.39 0.32
N LEU A 320 20.23 -6.19 -0.61
CA LEU A 320 21.24 -5.83 -1.60
C LEU A 320 20.67 -6.05 -3.00
N PHE A 321 21.24 -5.33 -3.97
CA PHE A 321 20.89 -5.49 -5.38
C PHE A 321 22.10 -5.94 -6.19
N LEU A 322 21.91 -6.86 -7.14
CA LEU A 322 22.88 -7.18 -8.19
C LEU A 322 22.36 -6.70 -9.53
N ALA A 323 23.20 -5.99 -10.27
CA ALA A 323 22.94 -5.61 -11.65
C ALA A 323 24.21 -5.73 -12.48
N ARG A 324 24.07 -6.11 -13.75
CA ARG A 324 25.18 -6.06 -14.71
C ARG A 324 25.47 -4.60 -15.06
N GLU A 325 26.76 -4.28 -15.24
CA GLU A 325 27.18 -2.99 -15.78
C GLU A 325 26.43 -2.66 -17.10
N GLY A 326 26.12 -1.39 -17.32
CA GLY A 326 25.31 -0.93 -18.47
C GLY A 326 23.82 -0.80 -18.17
N GLU A 327 22.96 -1.34 -19.05
CA GLU A 327 21.51 -1.08 -19.07
C GLU A 327 20.82 -1.40 -17.71
N SER A 328 21.14 -2.55 -17.09
CA SER A 328 20.57 -2.96 -15.80
C SER A 328 21.03 -2.06 -14.64
N ALA A 329 22.32 -1.72 -14.58
CA ALA A 329 22.87 -0.84 -13.54
C ALA A 329 22.25 0.57 -13.62
N GLU A 330 22.13 1.14 -14.81
CA GLU A 330 21.49 2.46 -14.95
C GLU A 330 20.00 2.42 -14.59
N ARG A 331 19.29 1.36 -14.97
CA ARG A 331 17.89 1.17 -14.61
C ARG A 331 17.73 1.09 -13.09
N LEU A 332 18.60 0.32 -12.42
CA LEU A 332 18.64 0.19 -10.97
C LEU A 332 18.92 1.53 -10.29
N LEU A 333 20.01 2.22 -10.66
CA LEU A 333 20.40 3.49 -10.04
C LEU A 333 19.31 4.57 -10.20
N ARG A 334 18.58 4.59 -11.32
CA ARG A 334 17.43 5.49 -11.49
C ARG A 334 16.27 5.18 -10.53
N ALA A 335 16.03 3.90 -10.23
CA ALA A 335 15.02 3.50 -9.23
C ALA A 335 15.47 3.86 -7.81
N LEU A 336 16.74 3.58 -7.47
CA LEU A 336 17.32 3.91 -6.17
C LEU A 336 17.39 5.43 -5.93
N ASP A 337 17.73 6.24 -6.93
CA ASP A 337 17.77 7.69 -6.77
C ASP A 337 16.41 8.29 -6.40
N ARG A 338 15.32 7.71 -6.92
CA ARG A 338 13.96 8.15 -6.65
C ARG A 338 13.52 7.81 -5.23
N THR A 339 13.87 6.63 -4.72
CA THR A 339 13.55 6.24 -3.33
C THR A 339 14.35 7.07 -2.30
N ARG A 340 15.60 7.44 -2.62
CA ARG A 340 16.42 8.30 -1.74
C ARG A 340 15.86 9.71 -1.53
N LYS A 341 15.20 10.29 -2.54
CA LYS A 341 14.66 11.66 -2.48
C LYS A 341 13.40 11.80 -1.60
N GLY A 342 12.86 10.72 -1.05
CA GLY A 342 11.84 10.76 0.00
C GLY A 342 12.44 11.11 1.37
N ALA A 343 12.33 12.38 1.78
CA ALA A 343 12.79 12.85 3.09
C ALA A 343 11.75 12.58 4.20
N PRO A 344 12.19 12.24 5.43
CA PRO A 344 11.29 12.15 6.59
C PRO A 344 10.77 13.53 7.03
N ASP A 345 9.56 13.56 7.60
CA ASP A 345 8.84 14.77 8.03
C ASP A 345 9.43 15.32 9.36
N ALA A 346 9.43 16.64 9.54
CA ALA A 346 10.03 17.33 10.69
C ALA A 346 9.39 16.95 12.05
N ARG A 347 8.20 16.34 12.04
CA ARG A 347 7.50 15.84 13.23
C ARG A 347 8.11 14.56 13.81
N ASP A 348 8.75 13.74 12.99
CA ASP A 348 9.33 12.46 13.42
C ASP A 348 10.64 12.66 14.21
N LEU A 349 11.36 13.75 13.93
CA LEU A 349 12.63 14.09 14.59
C LEU A 349 12.50 14.24 16.12
N GLY A 350 11.37 14.73 16.62
CA GLY A 350 11.12 14.88 18.06
C GLY A 350 10.85 13.56 18.78
N ALA A 351 10.10 12.65 18.16
CA ALA A 351 9.84 11.31 18.69
C ALA A 351 11.10 10.43 18.66
N LEU A 352 11.91 10.57 17.61
CA LEU A 352 13.19 9.89 17.48
C LEU A 352 14.22 10.34 18.51
N ALA A 353 14.29 11.64 18.82
CA ALA A 353 15.18 12.13 19.86
C ALA A 353 14.83 11.53 21.25
N LEU A 354 13.54 11.31 21.52
CA LEU A 354 13.07 10.65 22.73
C LEU A 354 13.42 9.15 22.73
N LEU A 355 13.12 8.43 21.64
CA LEU A 355 13.42 7.01 21.50
C LEU A 355 14.92 6.72 21.57
N ARG A 356 15.75 7.60 21.00
CA ARG A 356 17.21 7.51 21.11
C ARG A 356 17.68 7.62 22.56
N ARG A 357 17.12 8.56 23.30
CA ARG A 357 17.44 8.75 24.73
C ARG A 357 17.02 7.54 25.56
N ILE A 358 15.84 6.99 25.31
CA ILE A 358 15.35 5.77 25.96
C ILE A 358 16.25 4.57 25.61
N ALA A 359 16.66 4.42 24.35
CA ALA A 359 17.56 3.35 23.91
C ALA A 359 18.94 3.43 24.58
N GLU A 360 19.56 4.61 24.59
CA GLU A 360 20.85 4.87 25.28
C GLU A 360 20.76 4.56 26.78
N GLN A 361 19.63 4.88 27.42
CA GLN A 361 19.41 4.61 28.84
C GLN A 361 19.18 3.12 29.13
N ASN A 362 18.45 2.41 28.26
CA ASN A 362 18.25 0.96 28.39
C ASN A 362 19.55 0.18 28.18
N GLU A 363 20.40 0.59 27.23
CA GLU A 363 21.74 0.01 27.06
C GLU A 363 22.60 0.22 28.31
N ALA A 364 22.56 1.42 28.89
CA ALA A 364 23.27 1.70 30.15
C ALA A 364 22.76 0.84 31.32
N LEU A 365 21.45 0.59 31.40
CA LEU A 365 20.84 -0.27 32.43
C LEU A 365 21.25 -1.74 32.24
N GLN A 366 21.17 -2.26 31.01
CA GLN A 366 21.59 -3.63 30.70
C GLN A 366 23.08 -3.84 30.99
N HIS A 367 23.92 -2.87 30.66
CA HIS A 367 25.35 -2.93 30.96
C HIS A 367 25.62 -2.90 32.47
N ALA A 368 24.84 -2.12 33.24
CA ALA A 368 24.91 -2.09 34.69
C ALA A 368 24.51 -3.44 35.33
N GLU A 369 23.47 -4.09 34.80
CA GLU A 369 23.04 -5.43 35.24
C GLU A 369 24.07 -6.52 34.91
N LEU A 370 24.71 -6.43 33.75
CA LEU A 370 25.76 -7.37 33.33
C LEU A 370 26.99 -7.23 34.23
N MET A 371 27.47 -6.00 34.46
CA MET A 371 28.52 -5.74 35.43
C MET A 371 28.15 -6.24 36.83
N GLN A 372 26.89 -6.09 37.26
CA GLN A 372 26.45 -6.59 38.57
C GLN A 372 26.58 -8.11 38.67
N ARG A 373 26.23 -8.85 37.61
CA ARG A 373 26.39 -10.32 37.58
C ARG A 373 27.85 -10.73 37.61
N GLU A 374 28.72 -10.04 36.88
CA GLU A 374 30.17 -10.29 36.90
C GLU A 374 30.77 -9.98 38.28
N VAL A 375 30.37 -8.88 38.92
CA VAL A 375 30.78 -8.53 40.29
C VAL A 375 30.33 -9.60 41.28
N ILE A 376 29.09 -10.11 41.17
CA ILE A 376 28.58 -11.19 42.01
C ILE A 376 29.37 -12.49 41.78
N GLN A 377 29.61 -12.88 40.53
CA GLN A 377 30.39 -14.09 40.21
C GLN A 377 31.83 -14.01 40.74
N VAL A 378 32.48 -12.85 40.58
CA VAL A 378 33.84 -12.63 41.08
C VAL A 378 33.85 -12.62 42.61
N ALA A 379 32.89 -11.97 43.26
CA ALA A 379 32.76 -11.98 44.72
C ALA A 379 32.53 -13.39 45.27
N ASP A 380 31.68 -14.20 44.63
CA ASP A 380 31.42 -15.59 45.01
C ASP A 380 32.68 -16.46 44.83
N SER A 381 33.48 -16.22 43.78
CA SER A 381 34.76 -16.93 43.56
C SER A 381 35.82 -16.61 44.64
N ILE A 382 35.88 -15.35 45.08
CA ILE A 382 36.85 -14.89 46.09
C ILE A 382 36.47 -15.39 47.49
N VAL A 383 35.17 -15.44 47.80
CA VAL A 383 34.66 -15.99 49.07
C VAL A 383 34.87 -17.51 49.13
N GLY A 384 34.84 -18.21 48.00
CA GLY A 384 35.15 -19.64 47.90
C GLY A 384 36.63 -20.00 48.11
N GLU A 385 37.55 -19.10 47.80
CA GLU A 385 39.01 -19.38 47.81
C GLU A 385 39.78 -18.79 49.01
N GLY A 386 39.15 -17.99 49.88
CA GLY A 386 39.76 -17.52 51.12
C GLY A 386 40.95 -16.56 50.93
N VAL A 387 40.96 -15.77 49.85
CA VAL A 387 42.08 -14.88 49.49
C VAL A 387 41.88 -13.48 50.10
N SER A 388 42.85 -13.02 50.90
CA SER A 388 42.83 -11.71 51.58
C SER A 388 43.22 -10.51 50.71
N ASP A 389 43.68 -10.73 49.47
CA ASP A 389 44.28 -9.71 48.60
C ASP A 389 43.32 -9.16 47.51
N GLY A 390 42.11 -9.72 47.38
CA GLY A 390 41.10 -9.27 46.40
C GLY A 390 40.42 -7.93 46.74
N SER A 391 40.79 -7.30 47.86
CA SER A 391 40.00 -6.20 48.45
C SER A 391 40.05 -4.89 47.65
N GLU A 392 41.09 -4.65 46.85
CA GLU A 392 41.27 -3.40 46.10
C GLU A 392 40.62 -3.47 44.71
N ALA A 393 40.78 -4.59 44.00
CA ALA A 393 40.08 -4.86 42.73
C ALA A 393 38.55 -4.95 42.92
N VAL A 394 38.09 -5.63 43.97
CA VAL A 394 36.66 -5.69 44.33
C VAL A 394 36.13 -4.32 44.72
N ARG A 395 36.91 -3.49 45.45
CA ARG A 395 36.53 -2.11 45.75
C ARG A 395 36.47 -1.24 44.51
N ALA A 396 37.41 -1.36 43.58
CA ALA A 396 37.39 -0.63 42.31
C ALA A 396 36.18 -1.03 41.44
N MET A 397 35.86 -2.32 41.37
CA MET A 397 34.67 -2.83 40.68
C MET A 397 33.37 -2.38 41.37
N GLN A 398 33.30 -2.38 42.70
CA GLN A 398 32.16 -1.85 43.46
C GLN A 398 31.97 -0.34 43.24
N GLN A 399 33.04 0.45 43.17
CA GLN A 399 32.97 1.87 42.86
C GLN A 399 32.51 2.12 41.43
N ALA A 400 33.05 1.39 40.45
CA ALA A 400 32.60 1.46 39.06
C ALA A 400 31.11 1.06 38.92
N TRP A 401 30.66 0.05 39.68
CA TRP A 401 29.26 -0.35 39.75
C TRP A 401 28.39 0.73 40.39
N LEU A 402 28.80 1.33 41.51
CA LEU A 402 28.06 2.42 42.17
C LEU A 402 27.92 3.65 41.26
N GLU A 403 28.98 4.03 40.54
CA GLU A 403 28.92 5.13 39.57
C GLU A 403 27.98 4.81 38.39
N THR A 404 28.06 3.58 37.86
CA THR A 404 27.17 3.14 36.77
C THR A 404 25.71 3.05 37.23
N ARG A 405 25.45 2.57 38.45
CA ARG A 405 24.12 2.50 39.06
C ARG A 405 23.55 3.89 39.34
N LYS A 406 24.38 4.84 39.77
CA LYS A 406 23.97 6.24 39.93
C LYS A 406 23.56 6.84 38.60
N ARG A 407 24.34 6.63 37.53
CA ARG A 407 23.97 7.06 36.17
C ARG A 407 22.67 6.41 35.68
N ALA A 408 22.45 5.14 35.99
CA ALA A 408 21.22 4.43 35.66
C ALA A 408 20.00 4.98 36.43
N LEU A 409 20.15 5.32 37.71
CA LEU A 409 19.09 5.92 38.52
C LEU A 409 18.74 7.34 38.06
N ASP A 410 19.76 8.14 37.72
CA ASP A 410 19.55 9.48 37.14
C ASP A 410 18.84 9.40 35.78
N ALA A 411 19.15 8.37 34.98
CA ALA A 411 18.45 8.06 33.74
C ALA A 411 16.99 7.64 33.98
N GLU A 412 16.73 6.76 34.94
CA GLU A 412 15.39 6.31 35.33
C GLU A 412 14.50 7.49 35.79
N ASN A 413 15.06 8.41 36.59
CA ASN A 413 14.38 9.64 36.99
C ASN A 413 14.05 10.55 35.80
N GLN A 414 14.93 10.64 34.80
CA GLN A 414 14.66 11.36 33.56
C GLN A 414 13.56 10.69 32.72
N VAL A 415 13.55 9.35 32.64
CA VAL A 415 12.47 8.59 31.98
C VAL A 415 11.14 8.89 32.66
N ASN A 416 11.07 8.82 33.99
CA ASN A 416 9.84 9.10 34.74
C ASN A 416 9.32 10.53 34.50
N SER A 417 10.23 11.51 34.43
CA SER A 417 9.88 12.89 34.09
C SER A 417 9.35 13.03 32.65
N LEU A 418 9.95 12.32 31.69
CA LEU A 418 9.51 12.30 30.31
C LEU A 418 8.16 11.60 30.14
N THR A 419 7.94 10.48 30.84
CA THR A 419 6.67 9.75 30.89
C THR A 419 5.53 10.65 31.37
N ALA A 420 5.74 11.39 32.48
CA ALA A 420 4.77 12.35 32.98
C ALA A 420 4.47 13.49 31.98
N SER A 421 5.47 13.93 31.21
CA SER A 421 5.30 14.92 30.15
C SER A 421 4.51 14.37 28.95
N VAL A 422 4.76 13.12 28.55
CA VAL A 422 4.04 12.41 27.49
C VAL A 422 2.58 12.17 27.89
N GLU A 423 2.31 11.72 29.11
CA GLU A 423 0.94 11.59 29.63
C GLU A 423 0.18 12.91 29.62
N GLY A 424 0.84 14.01 29.98
CA GLY A 424 0.28 15.36 29.87
C GLY A 424 -0.11 15.74 28.44
N ARG A 425 0.73 15.42 27.46
CA ARG A 425 0.46 15.64 26.03
C ARG A 425 -0.64 14.72 25.49
N ASN A 426 -0.68 13.45 25.91
CA ASN A 426 -1.71 12.50 25.49
C ASN A 426 -3.10 12.95 25.95
N ARG A 427 -3.24 13.41 27.20
CA ARG A 427 -4.49 14.02 27.70
C ARG A 427 -4.95 15.22 26.86
N PHE A 428 -4.01 16.06 26.42
CA PHE A 428 -4.32 17.20 25.55
C PHE A 428 -4.79 16.76 24.14
N LEU A 429 -4.18 15.70 23.59
CA LEU A 429 -4.56 15.14 22.30
C LEU A 429 -5.93 14.46 22.34
N GLU A 430 -6.27 13.75 23.42
CA GLU A 430 -7.60 13.16 23.65
C GLU A 430 -8.68 14.25 23.67
N GLN A 431 -8.48 15.32 24.44
CA GLN A 431 -9.38 16.49 24.46
C GLN A 431 -9.50 17.15 23.08
N SER A 432 -8.43 17.14 22.28
CA SER A 432 -8.45 17.66 20.91
C SER A 432 -9.21 16.74 19.95
N ALA A 433 -9.10 15.43 20.12
CA ALA A 433 -9.83 14.43 19.34
C ALA A 433 -11.35 14.50 19.60
N GLU A 434 -11.77 14.69 20.84
CA GLU A 434 -13.18 14.93 21.20
C GLU A 434 -13.74 16.19 20.50
N LYS A 435 -12.97 17.29 20.48
CA LYS A 435 -13.34 18.50 19.74
C LYS A 435 -13.48 18.25 18.24
N ILE A 436 -12.57 17.47 17.65
CA ILE A 436 -12.62 17.11 16.22
C ILE A 436 -13.85 16.24 15.93
N ALA A 437 -14.20 15.30 16.80
CA ALA A 437 -15.40 14.47 16.67
C ALA A 437 -16.68 15.32 16.69
N ALA A 438 -16.77 16.28 17.64
CA ALA A 438 -17.88 17.22 17.70
C ALA A 438 -17.99 18.10 16.43
N LEU A 439 -16.86 18.57 15.90
CA LEU A 439 -16.84 19.33 14.64
C LEU A 439 -17.29 18.51 13.44
N ARG A 440 -16.94 17.21 13.38
CA ARG A 440 -17.41 16.31 12.31
C ARG A 440 -18.91 16.06 12.37
N GLU A 441 -19.48 15.96 13.57
CA GLU A 441 -20.94 15.83 13.73
C GLU A 441 -21.66 17.10 13.25
N ILE A 442 -21.10 18.28 13.51
CA ILE A 442 -21.60 19.55 12.98
C ILE A 442 -21.50 19.57 11.45
N ASP A 443 -20.37 19.16 10.86
CA ASP A 443 -20.18 19.10 9.40
C ASP A 443 -21.21 18.16 8.74
N ALA A 444 -21.46 16.99 9.33
CA ALA A 444 -22.48 16.06 8.84
C ALA A 444 -23.90 16.66 8.86
N LYS A 445 -24.27 17.36 9.94
CA LYS A 445 -25.55 18.08 10.03
C LYS A 445 -25.68 19.19 9.00
N LEU A 446 -24.60 19.93 8.75
CA LEU A 446 -24.56 20.98 7.73
C LEU A 446 -24.70 20.41 6.32
N ARG A 447 -24.00 19.32 5.99
CA ARG A 447 -24.13 18.64 4.69
C ARG A 447 -25.54 18.14 4.44
N ALA A 448 -26.15 17.46 5.41
CA ALA A 448 -27.54 17.01 5.30
C ALA A 448 -28.52 18.19 5.10
N ARG A 449 -28.24 19.35 5.73
CA ARG A 449 -29.03 20.56 5.52
C ARG A 449 -28.85 21.15 4.13
N ILE A 450 -27.63 21.14 3.59
CA ILE A 450 -27.32 21.59 2.23
C ILE A 450 -28.06 20.71 1.21
N GLU A 451 -27.97 19.38 1.32
CA GLU A 451 -28.67 18.44 0.43
C GLU A 451 -30.20 18.67 0.45
N ALA A 452 -30.78 18.89 1.63
CA ALA A 452 -32.20 19.20 1.76
C ALA A 452 -32.58 20.53 1.09
N LEU A 453 -31.72 21.54 1.16
CA LEU A 453 -31.93 22.82 0.50
C LEU A 453 -31.79 22.71 -1.03
N GLU A 454 -30.83 21.93 -1.51
CA GLU A 454 -30.65 21.65 -2.95
C GLU A 454 -31.86 20.91 -3.52
N ALA A 455 -32.37 19.90 -2.82
CA ALA A 455 -33.59 19.20 -3.21
C ALA A 455 -34.81 20.14 -3.24
N ALA A 456 -34.95 21.03 -2.25
CA ALA A 456 -36.02 22.02 -2.21
C ALA A 456 -35.90 23.04 -3.37
N LEU A 457 -34.68 23.49 -3.68
CA LEU A 457 -34.40 24.40 -4.79
C LEU A 457 -34.76 23.73 -6.13
N GLN A 458 -34.41 22.46 -6.31
CA GLN A 458 -34.74 21.72 -7.53
C GLN A 458 -36.25 21.55 -7.70
N ALA A 459 -36.98 21.20 -6.63
CA ALA A 459 -38.44 21.12 -6.65
C ALA A 459 -39.10 22.48 -6.96
N ALA A 460 -38.55 23.58 -6.44
CA ALA A 460 -39.02 24.93 -6.78
C ALA A 460 -38.78 25.27 -8.25
N GLN A 461 -37.61 24.90 -8.79
CA GLN A 461 -37.27 25.12 -10.19
C GLN A 461 -38.20 24.34 -11.14
N GLU A 462 -38.54 23.10 -10.79
CA GLU A 462 -39.52 22.29 -11.53
C GLU A 462 -40.91 22.94 -11.55
N LYS A 463 -41.38 23.46 -10.41
CA LYS A 463 -42.64 24.23 -10.35
C LYS A 463 -42.60 25.48 -11.21
N ILE A 464 -41.52 26.26 -11.16
CA ILE A 464 -41.36 27.47 -12.00
C ILE A 464 -41.43 27.09 -13.48
N ASN A 465 -40.75 26.02 -13.89
CA ASN A 465 -40.75 25.55 -15.27
C ASN A 465 -42.14 25.08 -15.72
N ALA A 466 -42.88 24.37 -14.86
CA ALA A 466 -44.26 23.95 -15.13
C ALA A 466 -45.20 25.16 -15.30
N THR A 467 -45.17 26.13 -14.37
CA THR A 467 -45.96 27.36 -14.46
C THR A 467 -45.61 28.16 -15.72
N ARG A 468 -44.33 28.21 -16.10
CA ARG A 468 -43.89 28.90 -17.33
C ARG A 468 -44.44 28.20 -18.58
N ALA A 469 -44.48 26.87 -18.61
CA ALA A 469 -45.06 26.12 -19.71
C ALA A 469 -46.57 26.36 -19.84
N GLU A 470 -47.30 26.39 -18.72
CA GLU A 470 -48.72 26.76 -18.69
C GLU A 470 -48.96 28.19 -19.19
N TYR A 471 -48.12 29.13 -18.75
CA TYR A 471 -48.18 30.52 -19.21
C TYR A 471 -47.99 30.64 -20.73
N GLU A 472 -47.00 29.95 -21.30
CA GLU A 472 -46.77 29.96 -22.76
C GLU A 472 -47.94 29.31 -23.53
N GLN A 473 -48.56 28.25 -22.99
CA GLN A 473 -49.78 27.67 -23.59
C GLN A 473 -50.95 28.65 -23.57
N LEU A 474 -51.19 29.32 -22.44
CA LEU A 474 -52.23 30.34 -22.31
C LEU A 474 -51.98 31.51 -23.27
N ARG A 475 -50.73 31.97 -23.36
CA ARG A 475 -50.32 33.04 -24.28
C ARG A 475 -50.55 32.65 -25.74
N ALA A 476 -50.21 31.42 -26.13
CA ALA A 476 -50.47 30.90 -27.48
C ALA A 476 -51.97 30.83 -27.80
N ARG A 477 -52.80 30.38 -26.85
CA ARG A 477 -54.27 30.35 -26.99
C ARG A 477 -54.86 31.75 -27.13
N LEU A 478 -54.38 32.71 -26.35
CA LEU A 478 -54.82 34.10 -26.43
C LEU A 478 -54.52 34.67 -27.82
N LYS A 479 -53.28 34.51 -28.30
CA LYS A 479 -52.87 34.96 -29.64
C LYS A 479 -53.70 34.31 -30.76
N ALA A 480 -54.02 33.02 -30.65
CA ALA A 480 -54.89 32.35 -31.61
C ALA A 480 -56.33 32.90 -31.59
N SER A 481 -56.85 33.21 -30.39
CA SER A 481 -58.18 33.84 -30.22
C SER A 481 -58.22 35.25 -30.79
N GLU A 482 -57.18 36.07 -30.59
CA GLU A 482 -57.04 37.41 -31.19
C GLU A 482 -57.01 37.33 -32.71
N THR A 483 -56.21 36.42 -33.27
CA THR A 483 -56.15 36.18 -34.72
C THR A 483 -57.52 35.78 -35.29
N LYS A 484 -58.25 34.91 -34.57
CA LYS A 484 -59.61 34.48 -34.95
C LYS A 484 -60.60 35.64 -34.88
N ARG A 485 -60.50 36.51 -33.87
CA ARG A 485 -61.33 37.72 -33.72
C ARG A 485 -61.09 38.68 -34.89
N GLU A 486 -59.83 38.94 -35.25
CA GLU A 486 -59.49 39.79 -36.41
C GLU A 486 -60.04 39.22 -37.73
N TYR A 487 -59.96 37.90 -37.92
CA TYR A 487 -60.54 37.23 -39.08
C TYR A 487 -62.07 37.41 -39.14
N LEU A 488 -62.77 37.21 -38.01
CA LEU A 488 -64.23 37.38 -37.94
C LEU A 488 -64.65 38.84 -38.20
N ILE A 489 -63.89 39.83 -37.73
CA ILE A 489 -64.13 41.25 -38.04
C ILE A 489 -64.00 41.49 -39.56
N LYS A 490 -62.98 40.92 -40.22
CA LYS A 490 -62.84 41.01 -41.69
C LYS A 490 -64.02 40.37 -42.43
N VAL A 491 -64.49 39.21 -41.97
CA VAL A 491 -65.66 38.53 -42.54
C VAL A 491 -66.92 39.40 -42.36
N ALA A 492 -67.16 39.93 -41.15
CA ALA A 492 -68.31 40.79 -40.87
C ALA A 492 -68.31 42.03 -41.78
N LYS A 493 -67.16 42.69 -41.96
CA LYS A 493 -67.03 43.82 -42.89
C LYS A 493 -67.36 43.45 -44.34
N ARG A 494 -66.95 42.25 -44.80
CA ARG A 494 -67.30 41.76 -46.15
C ARG A 494 -68.79 41.43 -46.30
N VAL A 495 -69.39 40.84 -45.27
CA VAL A 495 -70.83 40.54 -45.26
C VAL A 495 -71.63 41.84 -45.28
N GLN A 496 -71.23 42.82 -44.46
CA GLN A 496 -71.87 44.13 -44.42
C GLN A 496 -71.75 44.87 -45.76
N ALA A 497 -70.56 44.89 -46.38
CA ALA A 497 -70.41 45.49 -47.71
C ALA A 497 -71.26 44.79 -48.79
N ARG A 498 -71.41 43.46 -48.71
CA ARG A 498 -72.31 42.70 -49.61
C ARG A 498 -73.78 43.03 -49.35
N TYR A 499 -74.17 43.19 -48.09
CA TYR A 499 -75.53 43.56 -47.71
C TYR A 499 -75.85 44.98 -48.19
N GLU A 500 -74.95 45.94 -47.99
CA GLU A 500 -75.07 47.32 -48.47
C GLU A 500 -75.16 47.38 -50.00
N ALA A 501 -74.35 46.60 -50.73
CA ALA A 501 -74.43 46.49 -52.18
C ALA A 501 -75.74 45.84 -52.68
N LEU A 502 -76.27 44.86 -51.95
CA LEU A 502 -77.55 44.22 -52.25
C LEU A 502 -78.72 45.18 -51.97
N ALA A 503 -78.68 45.90 -50.85
CA ALA A 503 -79.67 46.91 -50.49
C ALA A 503 -79.67 48.09 -51.47
N ALA A 504 -78.51 48.51 -51.96
CA ALA A 504 -78.40 49.51 -53.02
C ALA A 504 -79.04 49.03 -54.33
N ARG A 505 -78.78 47.78 -54.75
CA ARG A 505 -79.41 47.17 -55.93
C ARG A 505 -80.93 47.05 -55.80
N LEU A 506 -81.43 46.62 -54.64
CA LEU A 506 -82.87 46.51 -54.39
C LEU A 506 -83.54 47.89 -54.30
N GLY A 507 -82.82 48.91 -53.81
CA GLY A 507 -83.27 50.30 -53.83
C GLY A 507 -83.31 50.90 -55.24
N GLU A 508 -82.35 50.55 -56.10
CA GLU A 508 -82.35 50.91 -57.52
C GLU A 508 -83.47 50.19 -58.31
N GLU A 509 -83.76 48.92 -57.98
CA GLU A 509 -84.89 48.17 -58.56
C GLU A 509 -86.26 48.69 -58.08
N ALA A 510 -86.39 49.14 -56.83
CA ALA A 510 -87.61 49.75 -56.30
C ALA A 510 -87.82 51.19 -56.82
N ALA A 511 -86.75 51.90 -57.19
CA ALA A 511 -86.82 53.20 -57.86
C ALA A 511 -87.07 53.08 -59.38
N ALA A 512 -87.02 51.86 -59.93
CA ALA A 512 -87.26 51.55 -61.34
C ALA A 512 -88.68 50.98 -61.61
N GLU A 513 -89.58 50.97 -60.62
CA GLU A 513 -91.02 50.83 -60.87
C GLU A 513 -91.55 52.12 -61.55
N PRO A 514 -92.13 52.05 -62.76
CA PRO A 514 -92.65 53.22 -63.44
C PRO A 514 -93.96 53.68 -62.80
N ALA A 515 -94.04 54.98 -62.52
CA ALA A 515 -95.30 55.70 -62.50
C ALA A 515 -95.96 55.58 -63.89
N ALA A 516 -97.10 54.89 -63.95
CA ALA A 516 -98.10 54.99 -65.01
C ALA A 516 -99.45 55.21 -64.28
N GLU A 517 -99.99 56.43 -64.26
CA GLU A 517 -101.07 56.88 -65.17
C GLU A 517 -102.25 55.90 -65.10
N ASP A 518 -103.26 56.11 -64.25
CA ASP A 518 -104.35 57.10 -64.40
C ASP A 518 -104.93 57.14 -65.82
N GLU A 519 -105.91 56.28 -66.11
CA GLU A 519 -107.01 56.56 -67.04
C GLU A 519 -108.22 55.63 -66.77
N THR A 520 -109.21 56.20 -66.08
CA THR A 520 -110.65 56.21 -66.41
C THR A 520 -111.27 55.05 -67.22
N THR A 521 -112.26 54.37 -66.61
CA THR A 521 -113.52 54.02 -67.31
C THR A 521 -114.74 54.15 -66.40
N SER A 522 -115.61 55.03 -66.85
CA SER A 522 -117.01 55.28 -66.50
C SER A 522 -117.92 54.03 -66.60
N SER A 523 -118.67 53.70 -65.54
CA SER A 523 -120.15 53.56 -65.52
C SER A 523 -120.64 53.18 -64.12
#